data_AF-A0A1Q9W137-F1
#
_entry.id   AF-A0A1Q9W137-F1
#
_cell.length_a   1.000
_cell.length_b   1.000
_cell.length_c   1.000
_cell.angle_alpha   90.00
_cell.angle_beta   90.00
_cell.angle_gamma   90.00
#
_symmetry.space_group_name_H-M   'P 1'
#
loop_
_entity.id
_entity.type
_entity.pdbx_description
1 polymer ?
#
loop_
_entity_poly.entity_id
_entity_poly.type
_entity_poly.pdbx_seq_one_letter_code
_entity_poly.pdbx_strand_id
1 'polypeptide(L)'
;MPTTTYGFDWPDRFVVGTVGLPGDRTFYLQARDRGVTVSVSLEKQQSAALAEGVAELLGKLRNQDGNPFNVPDETDELLIDDEPLDMPVDEEFRVGVLSLGWDPKTSQVVIEAAPPPELDPDEIEELQASVDSDEPVEIQVEPDELFSVRIPVGAAKAFVDRTLAIVNSGRPLCPRCGEPMDPEGHECDIPDGF
;
A
#
# COMPACT_ATOMS: atom_id res chain seq x y z
N MET A 1 22.78 -7.05 8.68
CA MET A 1 23.12 -6.19 9.85
C MET A 1 21.93 -6.26 10.82
N PRO A 2 21.85 -5.60 12.01
CA PRO A 2 20.55 -5.56 12.69
C PRO A 2 19.56 -4.76 11.83
N THR A 3 18.35 -5.28 11.63
CA THR A 3 17.28 -4.61 10.87
C THR A 3 16.92 -3.26 11.51
N THR A 4 16.90 -2.21 10.70
CA THR A 4 16.38 -0.89 11.08
C THR A 4 14.86 -0.90 10.96
N THR A 5 14.15 -0.78 12.09
CA THR A 5 12.68 -0.83 12.09
C THR A 5 12.07 0.55 12.33
N TYR A 6 11.26 1.00 11.36
CA TYR A 6 10.37 2.15 11.45
C TYR A 6 8.98 1.68 11.90
N GLY A 7 8.78 1.58 13.22
CA GLY A 7 7.59 1.02 13.82
C GLY A 7 6.56 2.07 14.27
N PHE A 8 5.30 1.90 13.87
CA PHE A 8 4.18 2.74 14.27
C PHE A 8 3.06 1.88 14.85
N ASP A 9 2.67 2.16 16.09
CA ASP A 9 1.53 1.51 16.74
C ASP A 9 0.44 2.56 16.97
N TRP A 10 -0.61 2.47 16.16
CA TRP A 10 -1.70 3.43 16.08
C TRP A 10 -1.20 4.87 15.82
N PRO A 11 -0.56 5.11 14.64
CA PRO A 11 -0.04 6.43 14.29
C PRO A 11 -1.16 7.48 14.20
N ASP A 12 -0.77 8.75 14.40
CA ASP A 12 -1.63 9.92 14.15
C ASP A 12 -2.13 9.98 12.69
N ARG A 13 -1.34 9.44 11.75
CA ARG A 13 -1.67 9.41 10.33
C ARG A 13 -1.01 8.21 9.64
N PHE A 14 -1.75 7.53 8.77
CA PHE A 14 -1.22 6.49 7.90
C PHE A 14 -1.95 6.50 6.56
N VAL A 15 -1.24 6.86 5.48
CA VAL A 15 -1.85 7.14 4.19
C VAL A 15 -0.96 6.70 3.02
N VAL A 16 -1.60 6.33 1.92
CA VAL A 16 -0.96 6.38 0.60
C VAL A 16 -1.15 7.78 0.00
N GLY A 17 -0.16 8.25 -0.74
CA GLY A 17 -0.19 9.49 -1.50
C GLY A 17 0.69 9.43 -2.72
N THR A 18 0.65 10.46 -3.56
CA THR A 18 1.48 10.55 -4.76
C THR A 18 2.13 11.92 -4.90
N VAL A 19 3.35 11.96 -5.40
CA VAL A 19 4.07 13.18 -5.78
C VAL A 19 4.41 13.10 -7.27
N GLY A 20 4.25 14.21 -7.99
CA GLY A 20 4.53 14.30 -9.43
C GLY A 20 3.29 14.59 -10.27
N LEU A 21 3.48 14.63 -11.59
CA LEU A 21 2.41 14.88 -12.55
C LEU A 21 1.62 13.59 -12.86
N PRO A 22 0.34 13.67 -13.26
CA PRO A 22 -0.39 12.52 -13.76
C PRO A 22 0.37 11.85 -14.92
N GLY A 23 0.73 10.57 -14.79
CA GLY A 23 1.57 9.84 -15.74
C GLY A 23 2.97 9.53 -15.21
N ASP A 24 3.56 10.45 -14.44
CA ASP A 24 4.88 10.35 -13.82
C ASP A 24 4.81 10.49 -12.29
N ARG A 25 3.75 9.94 -11.70
CA ARG A 25 3.52 10.03 -10.25
C ARG A 25 4.25 8.90 -9.52
N THR A 26 5.02 9.26 -8.50
CA THR A 26 5.60 8.29 -7.55
C THR A 26 4.62 8.13 -6.40
N PHE A 27 4.33 6.88 -6.04
CA PHE A 27 3.49 6.57 -4.88
C PHE A 27 4.36 6.47 -3.64
N TYR A 28 3.82 6.95 -2.53
CA TYR A 28 4.43 6.84 -1.22
C TYR A 28 3.42 6.32 -0.20
N LEU A 29 3.92 5.48 0.70
CA LEU A 29 3.24 5.07 1.91
C LEU A 29 3.87 5.85 3.06
N GLN A 30 3.06 6.62 3.79
CA GLN A 30 3.53 7.54 4.81
C GLN A 30 2.82 7.26 6.14
N ALA A 31 3.60 7.15 7.21
CA ALA A 31 3.10 7.13 8.58
C ALA A 31 3.66 8.32 9.36
N ARG A 32 2.83 8.90 10.23
CA ARG A 32 3.21 9.96 11.16
C ARG A 32 2.73 9.63 12.55
N ASP A 33 3.63 9.72 13.52
CA ASP A 33 3.31 9.66 14.96
C ASP A 33 4.18 10.65 15.72
N ARG A 34 3.58 11.48 16.58
CA ARG A 34 4.30 12.38 17.50
C ARG A 34 5.35 13.27 16.83
N GLY A 35 5.05 13.71 15.60
CA GLY A 35 5.93 14.58 14.81
C GLY A 35 7.08 13.87 14.09
N VAL A 36 7.15 12.55 14.16
CA VAL A 36 8.02 11.73 13.30
C VAL A 36 7.20 11.26 12.12
N THR A 37 7.67 11.57 10.92
CA THR A 37 7.07 11.11 9.65
C THR A 37 8.08 10.25 8.92
N VAL A 38 7.65 9.07 8.48
CA VAL A 38 8.45 8.17 7.64
C VAL A 38 7.68 7.90 6.35
N SER A 39 8.37 7.98 5.22
CA SER A 39 7.80 7.70 3.90
C SER A 39 8.63 6.66 3.17
N VAL A 40 7.96 5.66 2.60
CA VAL A 40 8.57 4.64 1.73
C VAL A 40 7.91 4.70 0.37
N SER A 41 8.66 4.51 -0.71
CA SER A 41 8.06 4.48 -2.04
C SER A 41 7.58 3.09 -2.40
N LEU A 42 6.49 3.03 -3.15
CA LEU A 42 5.92 1.79 -3.62
C LEU A 42 5.38 1.98 -5.04
N GLU A 43 5.13 0.88 -5.73
CA GLU A 43 4.50 0.90 -7.03
C GLU A 43 2.98 1.12 -6.92
N LYS A 44 2.37 1.60 -8.01
CA LYS A 44 0.91 1.72 -8.11
C LYS A 44 0.22 0.37 -7.85
N GLN A 45 0.77 -0.71 -8.42
CA GLN A 45 0.21 -2.06 -8.28
C GLN A 45 0.33 -2.57 -6.84
N GLN A 46 1.46 -2.32 -6.18
CA GLN A 46 1.65 -2.62 -4.76
C GLN A 46 0.65 -1.84 -3.87
N SER A 47 0.43 -0.55 -4.16
CA SER A 47 -0.57 0.27 -3.44
C SER A 47 -1.99 -0.31 -3.58
N ALA A 48 -2.35 -0.73 -4.79
CA ALA A 48 -3.64 -1.35 -5.08
C ALA A 48 -3.79 -2.69 -4.34
N ALA A 49 -2.79 -3.57 -4.46
CA ALA A 49 -2.78 -4.88 -3.82
C ALA A 49 -2.85 -4.77 -2.29
N LEU A 50 -2.18 -3.77 -1.70
CA LEU A 50 -2.26 -3.51 -0.25
C LEU A 50 -3.68 -3.12 0.16
N ALA A 51 -4.32 -2.20 -0.55
CA ALA A 51 -5.69 -1.78 -0.24
C ALA A 51 -6.69 -2.92 -0.43
N GLU A 52 -6.57 -3.69 -1.50
CA GLU A 52 -7.41 -4.88 -1.75
C GLU A 52 -7.21 -5.95 -0.68
N GLY A 53 -5.96 -6.24 -0.30
CA GLY A 53 -5.63 -7.19 0.76
C GLY A 53 -6.20 -6.77 2.12
N VAL A 54 -6.07 -5.49 2.49
CA VAL A 54 -6.67 -4.96 3.74
C VAL A 54 -8.19 -5.04 3.67
N ALA A 55 -8.81 -4.71 2.53
CA ALA A 55 -10.26 -4.82 2.36
C ALA A 55 -10.75 -6.27 2.51
N GLU A 56 -10.03 -7.23 1.92
CA GLU A 56 -10.33 -8.66 2.03
C GLU A 56 -10.19 -9.15 3.49
N LEU A 57 -9.12 -8.74 4.18
CA LEU A 57 -8.91 -9.03 5.59
C LEU A 57 -10.08 -8.52 6.44
N LEU A 58 -10.47 -7.26 6.28
CA LEU A 58 -11.62 -6.66 6.97
C LEU A 58 -12.93 -7.39 6.63
N GLY A 59 -13.10 -7.83 5.38
CA GLY A 59 -14.23 -8.65 4.96
C GLY A 59 -14.28 -10.01 5.67
N LYS A 60 -13.15 -10.68 5.81
CA LYS A 60 -13.03 -11.95 6.56
C LYS A 60 -13.38 -11.76 8.03
N LEU A 61 -12.84 -10.71 8.67
CA LEU A 61 -13.10 -10.39 10.08
C LEU A 61 -14.59 -10.09 10.33
N ARG A 62 -15.24 -9.39 9.39
CA ARG A 62 -16.68 -9.08 9.46
C ARG A 62 -17.56 -10.32 9.40
N ASN A 63 -17.20 -11.27 8.54
CA ASN A 63 -17.95 -12.52 8.33
C ASN A 63 -17.62 -13.61 9.35
N GLN A 64 -16.73 -13.33 10.32
CA GLN A 64 -16.42 -14.27 11.38
C GLN A 64 -17.61 -14.40 12.34
N ASP A 65 -17.96 -15.63 12.70
CA ASP A 65 -19.08 -15.93 13.60
C ASP A 65 -18.95 -15.15 14.92
N GLY A 66 -20.01 -14.38 15.24
CA GLY A 66 -20.09 -13.56 16.44
C GLY A 66 -19.41 -12.18 16.36
N ASN A 67 -18.84 -11.80 15.20
CA ASN A 67 -18.19 -10.51 14.88
C ASN A 67 -17.79 -9.65 16.11
N PRO A 68 -16.74 -10.03 16.86
CA PRO A 68 -16.31 -9.29 18.04
C PRO A 68 -15.58 -7.98 17.70
N PHE A 69 -15.19 -7.79 16.43
CA PHE A 69 -14.25 -6.74 16.02
C PHE A 69 -14.93 -5.46 15.50
N ASN A 70 -16.26 -5.44 15.37
CA ASN A 70 -17.05 -4.27 14.96
C ASN A 70 -16.48 -3.54 13.73
N VAL A 71 -16.11 -4.31 12.69
CA VAL A 71 -15.62 -3.75 11.42
C VAL A 71 -16.72 -2.87 10.79
N PRO A 72 -16.49 -1.58 10.55
CA PRO A 72 -17.50 -0.69 10.01
C PRO A 72 -17.75 -0.94 8.51
N ASP A 73 -18.98 -0.72 8.07
CA ASP A 73 -19.35 -0.84 6.64
C ASP A 73 -18.83 0.36 5.82
N GLU A 74 -18.87 1.55 6.42
CA GLU A 74 -18.47 2.81 5.82
C GLU A 74 -17.35 3.47 6.64
N THR A 75 -16.58 4.34 6.01
CA THR A 75 -15.57 5.13 6.72
C THR A 75 -16.26 6.21 7.55
N ASP A 76 -15.88 6.30 8.83
CA ASP A 76 -16.35 7.38 9.71
C ASP A 76 -15.85 8.73 9.20
N GLU A 77 -16.72 9.75 9.19
CA GLU A 77 -16.37 11.11 8.74
C GLU A 77 -15.14 11.68 9.46
N LEU A 78 -14.92 11.30 10.72
CA LEU A 78 -13.76 11.73 11.52
C LEU A 78 -12.43 11.08 11.07
N LEU A 79 -12.49 10.00 10.29
CA LEU A 79 -11.33 9.27 9.79
C LEU A 79 -11.04 9.56 8.31
N ILE A 80 -11.89 10.33 7.64
CA ILE A 80 -11.63 10.78 6.27
C ILE A 80 -10.48 11.78 6.28
N ASP A 81 -9.38 11.39 5.65
CA ASP A 81 -8.23 12.24 5.38
C ASP A 81 -8.13 12.39 3.86
N ASP A 82 -8.25 13.63 3.37
CA ASP A 82 -8.01 14.01 1.97
C ASP A 82 -6.82 14.99 1.83
N GLU A 83 -6.08 15.22 2.92
CA GLU A 83 -4.93 16.12 2.92
C GLU A 83 -3.78 15.53 2.10
N PRO A 84 -2.93 16.37 1.47
CA PRO A 84 -1.74 15.89 0.77
C PRO A 84 -0.75 15.20 1.72
N LEU A 85 0.24 14.51 1.16
CA LEU A 85 1.37 13.98 1.94
C LEU A 85 2.04 15.11 2.73
N ASP A 86 2.53 14.78 3.93
CA ASP A 86 3.35 15.69 4.69
C ASP A 86 4.67 15.93 3.95
N MET A 87 5.07 17.20 3.87
CA MET A 87 6.27 17.65 3.16
C MET A 87 7.38 18.02 4.16
N PRO A 88 8.66 17.75 3.84
CA PRO A 88 9.15 17.07 2.64
C PRO A 88 8.86 15.56 2.65
N VAL A 89 8.67 14.97 1.47
CA VAL A 89 8.59 13.52 1.31
C VAL A 89 9.99 13.01 1.04
N ASP A 90 10.70 12.66 2.10
CA ASP A 90 11.99 12.00 2.04
C ASP A 90 11.75 10.47 2.02
N GLU A 91 12.27 9.81 0.98
CA GLU A 91 12.16 8.36 0.81
C GLU A 91 13.23 7.66 1.64
N GLU A 92 12.83 6.78 2.57
CA GLU A 92 13.77 5.92 3.29
C GLU A 92 14.24 4.77 2.39
N PHE A 93 13.29 4.03 1.80
CA PHE A 93 13.57 2.95 0.85
C PHE A 93 12.41 2.71 -0.12
N ARG A 94 12.70 1.96 -1.18
CA ARG A 94 11.70 1.44 -2.12
C ARG A 94 11.20 0.07 -1.66
N VAL A 95 9.89 -0.06 -1.52
CA VAL A 95 9.22 -1.30 -1.11
C VAL A 95 9.34 -2.38 -2.20
N GLY A 96 9.90 -3.52 -1.83
CA GLY A 96 9.92 -4.74 -2.64
C GLY A 96 8.92 -5.79 -2.13
N VAL A 97 8.77 -5.89 -0.81
CA VAL A 97 7.90 -6.89 -0.17
C VAL A 97 6.87 -6.18 0.71
N LEU A 98 5.61 -6.58 0.56
CA LEU A 98 4.50 -6.17 1.42
C LEU A 98 3.94 -7.40 2.13
N SER A 99 3.77 -7.29 3.45
CA SER A 99 3.13 -8.29 4.29
C SER A 99 1.94 -7.68 5.01
N LEU A 100 0.88 -8.47 5.13
CA LEU A 100 -0.35 -8.09 5.80
C LEU A 100 -0.73 -9.15 6.83
N GLY A 101 -1.03 -8.71 8.05
CA GLY A 101 -1.42 -9.55 9.16
C GLY A 101 -2.56 -8.96 9.98
N TRP A 102 -3.06 -9.79 10.91
CA TRP A 102 -4.05 -9.40 11.90
C TRP A 102 -3.56 -9.84 13.27
N ASP A 103 -3.52 -8.90 14.22
CA ASP A 103 -3.28 -9.21 15.63
C ASP A 103 -4.62 -9.29 16.38
N PRO A 104 -5.11 -10.49 16.75
CA PRO A 104 -6.36 -10.64 17.48
C PRO A 104 -6.28 -10.15 18.94
N LYS A 105 -5.07 -9.99 19.51
CA LYS A 105 -4.89 -9.52 20.89
C LYS A 105 -5.15 -8.03 21.00
N THR A 106 -4.70 -7.26 20.01
CA THR A 106 -4.89 -5.80 19.96
C THR A 106 -6.02 -5.38 19.02
N SER A 107 -6.59 -6.31 18.25
CA SER A 107 -7.60 -6.04 17.21
C SER A 107 -7.10 -5.02 16.17
N GLN A 108 -5.86 -5.21 15.72
CA GLN A 108 -5.21 -4.33 14.77
C GLN A 108 -4.79 -5.07 13.51
N VAL A 109 -4.92 -4.37 12.39
CA VAL A 109 -4.30 -4.75 11.12
C VAL A 109 -2.81 -4.40 11.21
N VAL A 110 -1.95 -5.35 10.86
CA VAL A 110 -0.50 -5.19 10.83
C VAL A 110 -0.07 -5.12 9.37
N ILE A 111 0.58 -4.03 8.97
CA ILE A 111 1.08 -3.81 7.61
C ILE A 111 2.59 -3.66 7.71
N GLU A 112 3.31 -4.47 6.95
CA GLU A 112 4.77 -4.44 6.93
C GLU A 112 5.25 -4.26 5.49
N ALA A 113 6.23 -3.38 5.33
CA ALA A 113 6.87 -3.10 4.06
C ALA A 113 8.39 -3.20 4.25
N ALA A 114 9.04 -3.90 3.34
CA ALA A 114 10.48 -4.10 3.34
C ALA A 114 11.04 -3.84 1.94
N PRO A 115 12.34 -3.48 1.82
CA PRO A 115 13.02 -3.41 0.55
C PRO A 115 13.02 -4.79 -0.14
N PRO A 116 13.30 -4.86 -1.46
CA PRO A 116 13.50 -6.14 -2.12
C PRO A 116 14.64 -6.91 -1.41
N PRO A 117 14.52 -8.23 -1.22
CA PRO A 117 15.56 -9.02 -0.58
C PRO A 117 16.84 -8.92 -1.41
N GLU A 118 17.96 -8.68 -0.75
CA GLU A 118 19.28 -8.84 -1.35
C GLU A 118 19.60 -10.34 -1.34
N LEU A 119 19.72 -10.92 -2.53
CA LEU A 119 19.99 -12.34 -2.71
C LEU A 119 21.35 -12.50 -3.38
N ASP A 120 22.18 -13.36 -2.81
CA ASP A 120 23.43 -13.76 -3.43
C ASP A 120 23.18 -14.65 -4.67
N PRO A 121 24.14 -14.76 -5.61
CA PRO A 121 23.96 -15.54 -6.84
C PRO A 121 23.55 -17.00 -6.57
N ASP A 122 24.07 -17.58 -5.50
CA ASP A 122 23.76 -18.96 -5.09
C ASP A 122 22.30 -19.08 -4.62
N GLU A 123 21.78 -18.10 -3.89
CA GLU A 123 20.38 -18.04 -3.43
C GLU A 123 19.41 -17.84 -4.61
N ILE A 124 19.82 -17.06 -5.61
CA ILE A 124 19.05 -16.89 -6.85
C ILE A 124 18.99 -18.22 -7.63
N GLU A 125 20.10 -18.97 -7.70
CA GLU A 125 20.13 -20.29 -8.36
C GLU A 125 19.23 -21.30 -7.63
N GLU A 126 19.23 -21.29 -6.29
CA GLU A 126 18.33 -22.12 -5.48
C GLU A 126 16.86 -21.77 -5.70
N LEU A 127 16.49 -20.49 -5.74
CA LEU A 127 15.12 -20.07 -6.07
C LEU A 127 14.71 -20.53 -7.47
N GLN A 128 15.58 -20.37 -8.47
CA GLN A 128 15.27 -20.80 -9.83
C GLN A 128 15.06 -22.31 -9.92
N ALA A 129 15.92 -23.09 -9.24
CA ALA A 129 15.79 -24.53 -9.16
C ALA A 129 14.48 -24.94 -8.46
N SER A 130 14.06 -24.19 -7.43
CA SER A 130 12.81 -24.43 -6.69
C SER A 130 11.56 -24.23 -7.55
N VAL A 131 11.57 -23.22 -8.45
CA VAL A 131 10.47 -22.99 -9.39
C VAL A 131 10.34 -24.15 -10.38
N ASP A 132 11.46 -24.72 -10.83
CA ASP A 132 11.47 -25.85 -11.77
C ASP A 132 11.10 -27.18 -11.10
N SER A 133 11.42 -27.37 -9.81
CA SER A 133 11.16 -28.61 -9.07
C SER A 133 9.84 -28.63 -8.29
N ASP A 134 9.13 -27.49 -8.19
CA ASP A 134 7.92 -27.31 -7.36
C ASP A 134 8.15 -27.66 -5.87
N GLU A 135 9.42 -27.64 -5.43
CA GLU A 135 9.80 -27.77 -4.02
C GLU A 135 9.91 -26.37 -3.39
N PRO A 136 9.25 -26.10 -2.26
CA PRO A 136 9.35 -24.80 -1.61
C PRO A 136 10.73 -24.63 -0.97
N VAL A 137 11.44 -23.58 -1.37
CA VAL A 137 12.67 -23.12 -0.70
C VAL A 137 12.32 -21.93 0.17
N GLU A 138 12.54 -22.06 1.48
CA GLU A 138 12.40 -20.95 2.43
C GLU A 138 13.74 -20.21 2.57
N ILE A 139 13.91 -19.13 1.81
CA ILE A 139 15.04 -18.22 2.04
C ILE A 139 14.64 -17.22 3.10
N GLN A 140 15.20 -17.38 4.30
CA GLN A 140 14.99 -16.47 5.42
C GLN A 140 15.97 -15.29 5.30
N VAL A 141 15.68 -14.37 4.39
CA VAL A 141 16.39 -13.08 4.33
C VAL A 141 15.76 -12.13 5.34
N GLU A 142 16.48 -11.80 6.40
CA GLU A 142 16.11 -10.70 7.28
C GLU A 142 16.36 -9.38 6.53
N PRO A 143 15.33 -8.53 6.33
CA PRO A 143 15.53 -7.29 5.61
C PRO A 143 16.39 -6.33 6.44
N ASP A 144 17.21 -5.50 5.81
CA ASP A 144 17.99 -4.48 6.53
C ASP A 144 17.11 -3.33 7.03
N GLU A 145 15.94 -3.12 6.41
CA GLU A 145 14.97 -2.09 6.78
C GLU A 145 13.55 -2.66 6.84
N LEU A 146 12.76 -2.23 7.81
CA LEU A 146 11.38 -2.67 7.98
C LEU A 146 10.50 -1.50 8.40
N PHE A 147 9.49 -1.19 7.60
CA PHE A 147 8.42 -0.27 7.95
C PHE A 147 7.21 -1.07 8.43
N SER A 148 6.83 -0.93 9.71
CA SER A 148 5.77 -1.74 10.34
C SER A 148 4.72 -0.83 10.98
N VAL A 149 3.47 -0.96 10.55
CA VAL A 149 2.36 -0.12 11.01
C VAL A 149 1.23 -1.00 11.53
N ARG A 150 0.72 -0.66 12.72
CA ARG A 150 -0.46 -1.27 13.32
C ARG A 150 -1.60 -0.26 13.42
N ILE A 151 -2.76 -0.59 12.87
CA ILE A 151 -3.94 0.29 12.87
C ILE A 151 -5.23 -0.46 13.23
N PRO A 152 -6.18 0.18 13.93
CA PRO A 152 -7.48 -0.42 14.20
C PRO A 152 -8.33 -0.55 12.93
N VAL A 153 -9.37 -1.40 12.98
CA VAL A 153 -10.23 -1.71 11.82
C VAL A 153 -10.89 -0.49 11.16
N GLY A 154 -11.24 0.54 11.94
CA GLY A 154 -11.81 1.78 11.40
C GLY A 154 -10.79 2.59 10.58
N ALA A 155 -9.57 2.73 11.09
CA ALA A 155 -8.48 3.39 10.37
C ALA A 155 -8.05 2.58 9.14
N ALA A 156 -8.06 1.25 9.22
CA ALA A 156 -7.82 0.37 8.09
C ALA A 156 -8.87 0.56 6.98
N LYS A 157 -10.14 0.72 7.33
CA LYS A 157 -11.21 1.01 6.36
C LYS A 157 -11.01 2.36 5.66
N ALA A 158 -10.67 3.40 6.43
CA ALA A 158 -10.35 4.73 5.89
C ALA A 158 -9.14 4.68 4.94
N PHE A 159 -8.09 3.95 5.34
CA PHE A 159 -6.90 3.73 4.54
C PHE A 159 -7.23 3.05 3.20
N VAL A 160 -8.08 2.01 3.20
CA VAL A 160 -8.53 1.32 1.98
C VAL A 160 -9.23 2.29 1.04
N ASP A 161 -10.24 3.02 1.52
CA ASP A 161 -11.04 3.91 0.69
C ASP A 161 -10.18 4.99 0.03
N ARG A 162 -9.32 5.65 0.83
CA ARG A 162 -8.38 6.66 0.34
C ARG A 162 -7.40 6.07 -0.67
N THR A 163 -6.78 4.92 -0.35
CA THR A 163 -5.76 4.32 -1.23
C THR A 163 -6.36 3.93 -2.57
N LEU A 164 -7.54 3.33 -2.58
CA LEU A 164 -8.25 3.00 -3.83
C LEU A 164 -8.62 4.27 -4.60
N ALA A 165 -9.07 5.34 -3.94
CA ALA A 165 -9.32 6.62 -4.59
C ALA A 165 -8.05 7.17 -5.28
N ILE A 166 -6.90 7.11 -4.63
CA ILE A 166 -5.62 7.57 -5.19
C ILE A 166 -5.14 6.68 -6.33
N VAL A 167 -5.23 5.36 -6.18
CA VAL A 167 -4.90 4.41 -7.25
C VAL A 167 -5.79 4.65 -8.48
N ASN A 168 -7.09 4.87 -8.26
CA ASN A 168 -8.10 5.07 -9.30
C ASN A 168 -8.18 6.49 -9.85
N SER A 169 -7.54 7.48 -9.19
CA SER A 169 -7.37 8.85 -9.70
C SER A 169 -6.40 8.93 -10.91
N GLY A 170 -6.34 7.87 -11.71
CA GLY A 170 -5.54 7.81 -12.92
C GLY A 170 -5.89 8.91 -13.92
N ARG A 171 -5.14 8.93 -15.02
CA ARG A 171 -5.34 9.85 -16.14
C ARG A 171 -6.85 10.02 -16.43
N PRO A 172 -7.38 11.26 -16.44
CA PRO A 172 -8.80 11.49 -16.71
C PRO A 172 -9.19 10.79 -18.01
N LEU A 173 -10.28 10.03 -18.00
CA LEU A 173 -10.74 9.37 -19.21
C LEU A 173 -11.22 10.42 -20.20
N CYS A 174 -10.88 10.25 -21.48
CA CYS A 174 -11.39 11.09 -22.54
C CYS A 174 -12.92 10.95 -22.56
N PRO A 175 -13.70 12.04 -22.47
CA PRO A 175 -15.15 11.97 -22.45
C PRO A 175 -15.75 11.44 -23.77
N ARG A 176 -14.92 11.27 -24.81
CA ARG A 176 -15.30 10.73 -26.12
C ARG A 176 -15.02 9.25 -26.27
N CYS A 177 -13.76 8.83 -26.16
CA CYS A 177 -13.38 7.42 -26.36
C CYS A 177 -13.28 6.59 -25.08
N GLY A 178 -13.29 7.24 -23.91
CA GLY A 178 -13.11 6.55 -22.64
C GLY A 178 -11.69 6.07 -22.37
N GLU A 179 -10.72 6.41 -23.22
CA GLU A 179 -9.31 6.08 -22.99
C GLU A 179 -8.64 7.08 -22.02
N PRO A 180 -7.64 6.65 -21.23
CA PRO A 180 -6.93 7.54 -20.30
C PRO A 180 -6.16 8.64 -21.05
N MET A 181 -6.37 9.90 -20.67
CA MET A 181 -5.71 11.04 -21.32
C MET A 181 -4.33 11.32 -20.76
N ASP A 182 -3.32 11.37 -21.62
CA ASP A 182 -1.96 11.79 -21.27
C ASP A 182 -1.88 13.27 -20.89
N PRO A 183 -0.95 13.65 -19.98
CA PRO A 183 -0.77 15.04 -19.56
C PRO A 183 -0.29 15.96 -20.69
N GLU A 184 0.41 15.43 -21.69
CA GLU A 184 0.84 16.16 -22.90
C GLU A 184 -0.31 16.35 -23.93
N GLY A 185 -1.46 15.73 -23.67
CA GLY A 185 -2.64 15.73 -24.54
C GLY A 185 -3.04 14.33 -24.95
N HIS A 186 -4.30 14.17 -25.33
CA HIS A 186 -4.85 12.92 -25.86
C HIS A 186 -5.40 13.18 -27.26
N GLU A 187 -4.82 12.55 -28.27
CA GLU A 187 -5.41 12.50 -29.61
C GLU A 187 -6.54 11.48 -29.60
N CYS A 188 -7.77 11.98 -29.69
CA CYS A 188 -8.96 11.14 -29.75
C CYS A 188 -9.29 10.84 -31.21
N ASP A 189 -9.26 9.57 -31.59
CA ASP A 189 -9.67 9.10 -32.92
C ASP A 189 -11.19 9.21 -33.15
N ILE A 190 -11.98 9.56 -32.12
CA ILE A 190 -13.42 9.75 -32.23
C ILE A 190 -13.74 11.17 -32.69
N PRO A 191 -14.43 11.34 -33.83
CA PRO A 191 -14.76 12.65 -34.37
C PRO A 191 -15.73 13.43 -33.48
N ASP A 192 -15.61 14.76 -33.48
CA ASP A 192 -16.51 15.70 -32.79
C ASP A 192 -17.98 15.52 -33.23
N GLY A 193 -18.85 15.01 -32.33
CA GLY A 193 -20.31 15.24 -32.45
C GLY A 193 -21.25 14.04 -32.29
N PHE A 194 -21.15 13.26 -31.21
CA PHE A 194 -22.24 12.38 -30.76
C PHE A 194 -22.68 12.74 -29.34
#